data_AF-A0A4V4HAH0-F1
#
_entry.id   AF-A0A4V4HAH0-F1
#
_cell.length_a   1.000
_cell.length_b   1.000
_cell.length_c   1.000
_cell.angle_alpha   90.00
_cell.angle_beta   90.00
_cell.angle_gamma   90.00
#
_symmetry.space_group_name_H-M   'P 1'
#
loop_
_entity.id
_entity.type
_entity.pdbx_description
1 polymer ?
#
loop_
_entity_poly.entity_id
_entity_poly.type
_entity_poly.pdbx_seq_one_letter_code
_entity_poly.pdbx_strand_id
1 'polypeptide(L)'
;PQYAILSHRWNTTAGQEISYKEFLQSPRSEATECKIGYQKILFACIQARTDNLDYLWVDTCCIDQENIGDVHRNIKSMFAYYQHSCVCYVYLADVDSNADPPSPEFKHFKKSEWHRRGWTLQELLAP
;
A
#
# COMPACT_ATOMS: atom_id res chain seq x y z
N PRO A 1 -4.06 -12.36 -13.76
CA PRO A 1 -3.57 -13.21 -12.65
C PRO A 1 -4.34 -12.82 -11.38
N GLN A 2 -4.41 -13.70 -10.38
CA GLN A 2 -4.89 -13.32 -9.05
C GLN A 2 -3.81 -12.48 -8.34
N TYR A 3 -4.24 -11.46 -7.59
CA TYR A 3 -3.32 -10.53 -6.92
C TYR A 3 -3.94 -9.95 -5.66
N ALA A 4 -3.08 -9.58 -4.71
CA ALA A 4 -3.42 -8.73 -3.59
C ALA A 4 -3.21 -7.25 -3.95
N ILE A 5 -3.89 -6.35 -3.25
CA ILE A 5 -3.67 -4.91 -3.36
C ILE A 5 -3.30 -4.32 -2.00
N LEU A 6 -2.39 -3.34 -1.99
CA LEU A 6 -2.01 -2.63 -0.78
C LEU A 6 -2.66 -1.24 -0.74
N SER A 7 -3.58 -1.04 0.19
CA SER A 7 -4.02 0.28 0.64
C SER A 7 -3.09 0.77 1.74
N HIS A 8 -2.57 1.99 1.57
CA HIS A 8 -1.60 2.56 2.50
C HIS A 8 -1.53 4.07 2.35
N ARG A 9 -0.77 4.70 3.24
CA ARG A 9 -0.39 6.11 3.11
C ARG A 9 1.03 6.21 2.61
N TRP A 10 1.24 7.16 1.71
CA TRP A 10 2.57 7.53 1.29
C TRP A 10 3.32 8.10 2.49
N ASN A 11 4.58 7.71 2.64
CA ASN A 11 5.43 8.25 3.67
C ASN A 11 5.71 9.72 3.36
N THR A 12 5.47 10.60 4.34
CA THR A 12 5.70 12.04 4.21
C THR A 12 7.15 12.44 4.43
N THR A 13 7.98 11.53 4.94
CA THR A 13 9.42 11.74 5.12
C THR A 13 10.12 11.65 3.77
N ALA A 14 10.82 12.72 3.39
CA ALA A 14 11.50 12.81 2.10
C ALA A 14 12.46 11.63 1.89
N GLY A 15 12.34 10.98 0.72
CA GLY A 15 13.19 9.86 0.33
C GLY A 15 12.89 8.52 1.03
N GLN A 16 11.90 8.45 1.92
CA GLN A 16 11.52 7.19 2.58
C GLN A 16 10.45 6.38 1.84
N GLU A 17 9.82 6.97 0.82
CA GLU A 17 8.90 6.27 -0.07
C GLU A 17 9.66 5.64 -1.25
N ILE A 18 9.13 4.55 -1.78
CA ILE A 18 9.65 3.90 -3.00
C ILE A 18 8.88 4.38 -4.22
N SER A 19 9.59 4.81 -5.26
CA SER A 19 9.00 5.15 -6.56
C SER A 19 9.07 3.97 -7.54
N TYR A 20 8.24 4.02 -8.59
CA TYR A 20 8.29 3.10 -9.73
C TYR A 20 9.72 2.93 -10.30
N LYS A 21 10.42 4.05 -10.56
CA LYS A 21 11.77 4.02 -11.16
C LYS A 21 12.78 3.37 -10.23
N GLU A 22 12.75 3.72 -8.94
CA GLU A 22 13.66 3.13 -7.96
C GLU A 22 13.44 1.63 -7.83
N PHE A 23 12.17 1.20 -7.80
CA PHE A 23 11.81 -0.21 -7.72
C PHE A 23 12.25 -1.01 -8.95
N LEU A 24 12.25 -0.41 -10.14
CA LEU A 24 12.75 -1.09 -11.35
C LEU A 24 14.27 -1.16 -11.43
N GLN A 25 14.97 -0.12 -10.99
CA GLN A 25 16.42 -0.03 -11.16
C GLN A 25 17.19 -0.84 -10.12
N SER A 26 16.78 -0.76 -8.85
CA SER A 26 17.57 -1.28 -7.74
C SER A 26 16.71 -1.82 -6.58
N PRO A 27 15.75 -2.74 -6.83
CA PRO A 27 14.79 -3.18 -5.81
C PRO A 27 15.41 -3.93 -4.62
N ARG A 28 16.69 -4.28 -4.67
CA ARG A 28 17.43 -5.00 -3.61
C ARG A 28 18.74 -4.33 -3.24
N SER A 29 18.87 -3.03 -3.52
CA SER A 29 20.00 -2.28 -2.99
C SER A 29 19.80 -2.02 -1.49
N GLU A 30 20.88 -2.02 -0.72
CA GLU A 30 20.82 -1.72 0.73
C GLU A 30 20.12 -0.38 1.02
N ALA A 31 20.35 0.63 0.17
CA ALA A 31 19.70 1.93 0.28
C ALA A 31 18.18 1.87 0.07
N THR A 32 17.71 1.02 -0.84
CA THR A 32 16.28 0.81 -1.13
C THR A 32 15.63 -0.03 -0.04
N GLU A 33 16.27 -1.12 0.39
CA GLU A 33 15.73 -2.01 1.41
C GLU A 33 15.59 -1.32 2.77
N CYS A 34 16.47 -0.37 3.11
CA CYS A 34 16.37 0.40 4.35
C CYS A 34 15.18 1.39 4.40
N LYS A 35 14.48 1.65 3.29
CA LYS A 35 13.39 2.63 3.25
C LYS A 35 12.12 2.09 3.89
N ILE A 36 11.43 2.92 4.66
CA ILE A 36 10.14 2.58 5.28
C ILE A 36 9.11 2.14 4.22
N GLY A 37 9.09 2.83 3.07
CA GLY A 37 8.21 2.51 1.95
C GLY A 37 8.51 1.16 1.30
N TYR A 38 9.75 0.68 1.38
CA TYR A 38 10.11 -0.66 0.92
C TYR A 38 9.65 -1.72 1.92
N GLN A 39 9.92 -1.48 3.21
CA GLN A 39 9.57 -2.41 4.28
C GLN A 39 8.07 -2.73 4.30
N LYS A 40 7.19 -1.73 4.13
CA LYS A 40 5.74 -2.00 4.03
C LYS A 40 5.36 -2.87 2.83
N ILE A 41 6.02 -2.70 1.67
CA ILE A 41 5.78 -3.52 0.48
C ILE A 41 6.25 -4.94 0.74
N LEU A 42 7.42 -5.10 1.36
CA LEU A 42 7.96 -6.40 1.73
C LEU A 42 7.01 -7.15 2.69
N PHE A 43 6.51 -6.49 3.72
CA PHE A 43 5.52 -7.08 4.63
C PHE A 43 4.23 -7.49 3.91
N ALA A 44 3.71 -6.64 3.02
CA ALA A 44 2.54 -6.96 2.22
C ALA A 44 2.79 -8.14 1.25
N CYS A 45 3.99 -8.26 0.68
CA CYS A 45 4.39 -9.41 -0.14
C CYS A 45 4.46 -10.70 0.70
N ILE A 46 5.00 -10.64 1.92
CA ILE A 46 5.03 -11.80 2.84
C ILE A 46 3.60 -12.24 3.17
N GLN A 47 2.70 -11.30 3.44
CA GLN A 47 1.29 -11.60 3.70
C GLN A 47 0.60 -12.19 2.46
N ALA A 48 0.79 -11.58 1.28
CA ALA A 48 0.26 -12.08 0.00
C ALA A 48 0.67 -13.53 -0.25
N ARG A 49 1.95 -13.86 -0.02
CA ARG A 49 2.48 -15.21 -0.19
C ARG A 49 1.89 -16.20 0.81
N THR A 50 1.60 -15.75 2.03
CA THR A 50 0.89 -16.56 3.04
C THR A 50 -0.54 -16.88 2.59
N ASP A 51 -1.18 -15.93 1.89
CA ASP A 51 -2.52 -16.08 1.33
C ASP A 51 -2.52 -16.71 -0.09
N ASN A 52 -1.39 -17.27 -0.54
CA ASN A 52 -1.18 -17.91 -1.85
C ASN A 52 -1.37 -16.99 -3.07
N LEU A 53 -1.03 -15.70 -2.92
CA LEU A 53 -1.04 -14.71 -3.99
C LEU A 53 0.38 -14.34 -4.38
N ASP A 54 0.71 -14.53 -5.67
CA ASP A 54 2.06 -14.27 -6.20
C ASP A 54 2.29 -12.82 -6.65
N TYR A 55 1.20 -12.05 -6.76
CA TYR A 55 1.23 -10.68 -7.25
C TYR A 55 0.66 -9.73 -6.21
N LEU A 56 1.32 -8.59 -6.04
CA LEU A 56 0.88 -7.48 -5.21
C LEU A 56 0.86 -6.21 -6.07
N TRP A 57 -0.24 -5.46 -6.01
CA TRP A 57 -0.32 -4.14 -6.61
C TRP A 57 -0.17 -3.06 -5.55
N VAL A 58 0.69 -2.07 -5.82
CA VAL A 58 0.96 -0.93 -4.93
C VAL A 58 1.13 0.34 -5.78
N ASP A 59 0.32 1.37 -5.51
CA ASP A 59 0.29 2.60 -6.32
C ASP A 59 1.64 3.34 -6.41
N THR A 60 2.46 3.31 -5.36
CA THR A 60 3.75 4.01 -5.31
C THR A 60 4.81 3.41 -6.25
N CYS A 61 4.80 2.09 -6.44
CA CYS A 61 5.80 1.39 -7.25
C CYS A 61 5.23 0.72 -8.50
N CYS A 62 3.91 0.68 -8.70
CA CYS A 62 3.26 0.17 -9.91
C CYS A 62 2.81 1.27 -10.88
N ILE A 63 2.75 2.53 -10.44
CA ILE A 63 2.39 3.68 -11.29
C ILE A 63 3.61 4.57 -11.46
N ASP A 64 3.93 4.94 -12.70
CA ASP A 64 4.96 5.93 -12.96
C ASP A 64 4.42 7.33 -12.67
N GLN A 65 4.70 7.82 -11.45
CA GLN A 65 4.25 9.12 -10.96
C GLN A 65 4.84 10.32 -11.71
N GLU A 66 5.91 10.10 -12.48
CA GLU A 66 6.50 11.13 -13.34
C GLU A 66 5.83 11.17 -14.73
N ASN A 67 5.02 10.16 -15.07
CA ASN A 67 4.26 10.09 -16.30
C ASN A 67 2.80 10.47 -16.06
N ILE A 68 2.46 11.73 -16.32
CA ILE A 68 1.09 12.27 -16.14
C ILE A 68 0.02 11.45 -16.88
N GLY A 69 0.37 10.89 -18.05
CA GLY A 69 -0.53 10.04 -18.82
C GLY A 69 -0.79 8.70 -18.14
N ASP A 70 0.22 8.12 -17.47
CA ASP A 70 0.09 6.90 -16.69
C ASP A 70 -0.72 7.15 -15.40
N VAL A 71 -0.42 8.23 -14.68
CA VAL A 71 -1.18 8.66 -13.50
C VAL A 71 -2.66 8.84 -13.83
N HIS A 72 -2.99 9.56 -14.91
CA HIS A 72 -4.38 9.75 -15.34
C HIS A 72 -5.09 8.44 -15.67
N ARG A 73 -4.39 7.50 -16.30
CA ARG A 73 -4.94 6.17 -16.62
C ARG A 73 -5.24 5.40 -15.35
N ASN A 74 -4.28 5.33 -14.43
CA ASN A 74 -4.41 4.57 -13.20
C ASN A 74 -5.43 5.18 -12.24
N ILE A 75 -5.59 6.51 -12.19
CA ILE A 75 -6.67 7.17 -11.43
C ILE A 75 -8.04 6.68 -11.91
N LYS A 76 -8.25 6.57 -13.23
CA LYS A 76 -9.52 6.09 -13.80
C LYS A 76 -9.74 4.60 -13.56
N SER A 77 -8.68 3.82 -13.45
CA SER A 77 -8.72 2.37 -13.22
C SER A 77 -8.67 1.96 -11.75
N MET A 78 -8.43 2.90 -10.83
CA MET A 78 -8.14 2.61 -9.42
C MET A 78 -9.23 1.74 -8.77
N PHE A 79 -10.49 2.14 -8.93
CA PHE A 79 -11.63 1.39 -8.41
C PHE A 79 -11.64 -0.06 -8.93
N ALA A 80 -11.38 -0.26 -10.24
CA ALA A 80 -11.34 -1.58 -10.84
C ALA A 80 -10.17 -2.42 -10.30
N TYR A 81 -9.01 -1.82 -10.00
CA TYR A 81 -7.91 -2.54 -9.36
C TYR A 81 -8.27 -3.03 -7.95
N TYR A 82 -8.97 -2.21 -7.17
CA TYR A 82 -9.46 -2.65 -5.87
C TYR A 82 -10.54 -3.74 -6.00
N GLN A 83 -11.53 -3.53 -6.86
CA GLN A 83 -12.65 -4.45 -7.07
C GLN A 83 -12.20 -5.83 -7.58
N HIS A 84 -11.16 -5.87 -8.41
CA HIS A 84 -10.65 -7.12 -8.98
C HIS A 84 -9.49 -7.74 -8.18
N SER A 85 -9.07 -7.12 -7.08
CA SER A 85 -8.11 -7.73 -6.16
C SER A 85 -8.76 -8.89 -5.40
N CYS A 86 -7.99 -9.91 -5.07
CA CYS A 86 -8.48 -11.02 -4.24
C CYS A 86 -8.58 -10.63 -2.77
N VAL A 87 -7.72 -9.71 -2.33
CA VAL A 87 -7.66 -9.19 -0.96
C VAL A 87 -7.02 -7.80 -0.98
N CYS A 88 -7.54 -6.93 -0.12
CA CYS A 88 -6.97 -5.61 0.14
C CYS A 88 -6.30 -5.63 1.52
N TYR A 89 -4.97 -5.48 1.55
CA TYR A 89 -4.24 -5.26 2.78
C TYR A 89 -4.18 -3.77 3.09
N VAL A 90 -4.37 -3.41 4.35
CA VAL A 90 -4.27 -2.02 4.81
C VAL A 90 -3.05 -1.86 5.70
N TYR A 91 -2.11 -0.99 5.31
CA TYR A 91 -0.96 -0.63 6.13
C TYR A 91 -1.21 0.68 6.88
N LEU A 92 -1.28 0.58 8.21
CA LEU A 92 -1.56 1.68 9.13
C LEU A 92 -0.29 2.09 9.88
N ALA A 93 0.46 3.04 9.33
CA ALA A 93 1.74 3.48 9.90
C ALA A 93 1.60 4.17 11.28
N ASP A 94 0.43 4.69 11.60
CA ASP A 94 0.12 5.45 12.81
C ASP A 94 -0.59 4.64 13.89
N VAL A 95 -0.73 3.32 13.68
CA VAL A 95 -1.34 2.40 14.64
C VAL A 95 -0.26 1.45 15.15
N ASP A 96 0.16 1.65 16.41
CA ASP A 96 1.12 0.76 17.07
C ASP A 96 0.40 -0.50 17.58
N SER A 97 0.78 -1.65 17.03
CA SER A 97 0.22 -2.97 17.37
C SER A 97 0.52 -3.41 18.81
N ASN A 98 1.58 -2.87 19.43
CA ASN A 98 1.93 -3.16 20.83
C ASN A 98 1.17 -2.26 21.81
N ALA A 99 0.85 -1.03 21.40
CA ALA A 99 0.10 -0.07 22.22
C ALA A 99 -1.42 -0.25 22.11
N ASP A 100 -1.90 -0.83 21.02
CA ASP A 100 -3.32 -1.11 20.76
C ASP A 100 -3.51 -2.61 20.40
N PRO A 101 -3.29 -3.53 21.35
CA PRO A 101 -3.57 -4.95 21.13
C PRO A 101 -5.04 -5.12 20.71
N PRO A 102 -5.39 -6.19 19.96
CA PRO A 102 -6.74 -6.42 19.46
C PRO A 102 -7.72 -6.51 20.64
N SER A 103 -8.28 -5.37 20.98
CA SER A 103 -9.25 -5.16 22.04
C SER A 103 -10.49 -4.57 21.39
N PRO A 104 -11.69 -4.79 21.96
CA PRO A 104 -12.94 -4.32 21.36
C PRO A 104 -12.97 -2.80 21.09
N GLU A 105 -12.10 -2.04 21.75
CA GLU A 105 -12.12 -0.59 21.69
C GLU A 105 -11.41 -0.01 20.45
N PHE A 106 -10.39 -0.69 19.90
CA PHE A 106 -9.65 -0.30 18.67
C PHE A 106 -9.40 1.22 18.59
N LYS A 107 -8.91 1.82 19.69
CA LYS A 107 -8.95 3.27 19.89
C LYS A 107 -8.03 4.02 18.93
N HIS A 108 -6.86 3.47 18.64
CA HIS A 108 -5.90 4.05 17.71
C HIS A 108 -6.27 3.74 16.27
N PHE A 109 -6.76 2.53 15.99
CA PHE A 109 -7.32 2.18 14.67
C PHE A 109 -8.41 3.17 14.25
N LYS A 110 -9.43 3.40 15.09
CA LYS A 110 -10.53 4.34 14.79
C LYS A 110 -10.07 5.78 14.56
N LYS A 111 -8.92 6.15 15.14
CA LYS A 111 -8.32 7.48 15.01
C LYS A 111 -7.30 7.57 13.88
N SER A 112 -7.02 6.45 13.19
CA SER A 112 -6.00 6.42 12.16
C SER A 112 -6.27 7.47 11.10
N GLU A 113 -5.23 8.16 10.71
CA GLU A 113 -5.23 9.11 9.61
C GLU A 113 -5.57 8.45 8.27
N TRP A 114 -5.48 7.11 8.18
CA TRP A 114 -5.99 6.35 7.04
C TRP A 114 -7.48 6.65 6.78
N HIS A 115 -8.31 6.66 7.83
CA HIS A 115 -9.75 6.94 7.71
C HIS A 115 -10.09 8.34 7.19
N ARG A 116 -9.14 9.28 7.20
CA ARG A 116 -9.35 10.67 6.81
C ARG A 116 -9.06 10.94 5.33
N ARG A 117 -8.71 9.93 4.53
CA ARG A 117 -8.46 10.10 3.09
C ARG A 117 -9.74 10.01 2.27
N GLY A 118 -9.81 10.82 1.20
CA GLY A 118 -10.91 10.74 0.23
C GLY A 118 -10.98 9.39 -0.53
N TRP A 119 -9.88 8.65 -0.60
CA TRP A 119 -9.80 7.34 -1.28
C TRP A 119 -10.23 6.16 -0.40
N THR A 120 -10.23 6.31 0.92
CA THR A 120 -10.63 5.27 1.89
C THR A 120 -11.99 4.65 1.56
N LEU A 121 -12.91 5.46 1.04
CA LEU A 121 -14.25 4.99 0.68
C LEU A 121 -14.22 4.02 -0.50
N GLN A 122 -13.42 4.27 -1.53
CA GLN A 122 -13.28 3.34 -2.65
C GLN A 122 -12.55 2.06 -2.22
N GLU A 123 -11.55 2.20 -1.36
CA GLU A 123 -10.78 1.08 -0.81
C GLU A 123 -11.62 0.16 0.10
N LEU A 124 -12.65 0.73 0.75
CA LEU A 124 -13.58 0.02 1.64
C LEU A 124 -14.84 -0.50 0.92
N LEU A 125 -15.32 0.19 -0.12
CA LEU A 125 -16.56 -0.14 -0.84
C LEU A 125 -16.36 -0.99 -2.11
N ALA A 126 -15.14 -1.06 -2.63
CA ALA A 126 -14.83 -1.91 -3.78
C ALA A 126 -14.88 -3.44 -3.54
N PRO A 127 -14.78 -4.00 -2.31
CA PRO A 127 -14.91 -5.45 -2.09
C PRO A 127 -16.27 -6.03 -2.52
#